data_AF-A0A3D1IT23-F1
#
_entry.id   AF-A0A3D1IT23-F1
#
_cell.length_a   1.000
_cell.length_b   1.000
_cell.length_c   1.000
_cell.angle_alpha   90.00
_cell.angle_beta   90.00
_cell.angle_gamma   90.00
#
_symmetry.space_group_name_H-M   'P 1'
#
loop_
_entity.id
_entity.type
_entity.pdbx_description
1 polymer ?
#
loop_
_entity_poly.entity_id
_entity_poly.type
_entity_poly.pdbx_seq_one_letter_code
_entity_poly.pdbx_strand_id
1 'polypeptide(L)'
;MYGESPDSIVGILNTPKILADPEVDMVEVIDFPSFVPEEMNLLELLKSFQNKTHSMAIVLDEFGTTAGLVTLEDILADIVGGLRREGDESQFVLEEQGEGRWRMTGNVWLEDFRREYPALERAPGVDTIGGLITSRLDAIPAVDTEVEFSGLIFRVTRADDRRVLEVLAKTKGGK
;
A
#
# COMPACT_ATOMS: atom_id res chain seq x y z
N MET A 1 -3.87 15.11 18.75
CA MET A 1 -4.73 16.00 19.57
C MET A 1 -4.67 17.39 18.98
N TYR A 2 -5.82 18.06 18.85
CA TYR A 2 -5.87 19.43 18.37
C TYR A 2 -6.51 20.33 19.43
N GLY A 3 -6.16 21.62 19.40
CA GLY A 3 -6.68 22.66 20.28
C GLY A 3 -8.00 23.23 19.77
N GLU A 4 -8.06 24.55 19.58
CA GLU A 4 -9.28 25.25 19.15
C GLU A 4 -9.60 25.07 17.66
N SER A 5 -8.59 24.71 16.85
CA SER A 5 -8.71 24.46 15.41
C SER A 5 -8.05 23.11 15.07
N PRO A 6 -8.54 22.38 14.04
CA PRO A 6 -7.83 21.24 13.46
C PRO A 6 -6.36 21.52 13.11
N ASP A 7 -6.03 22.78 12.80
CA ASP A 7 -4.65 23.21 12.49
C ASP A 7 -3.76 23.36 13.73
N SER A 8 -4.37 23.43 14.91
CA SER A 8 -3.66 23.60 16.18
C SER A 8 -3.34 22.23 16.76
N ILE A 9 -2.41 21.50 16.13
CA ILE A 9 -1.96 20.20 16.68
C ILE A 9 -1.09 20.45 17.92
N VAL A 10 -1.57 19.99 19.08
CA VAL A 10 -0.94 20.24 20.39
C VAL A 10 -0.25 19.01 21.00
N GLY A 11 -0.48 17.83 20.44
CA GLY A 11 0.04 16.57 21.00
C GLY A 11 -0.23 15.35 20.14
N ILE A 12 0.64 14.35 20.24
CA ILE A 12 0.48 13.02 19.65
C ILE A 12 0.27 12.02 20.79
N LEU A 13 -0.80 11.23 20.70
CA LEU A 13 -1.11 10.24 21.72
C LEU A 13 -0.34 8.94 21.45
N ASN A 14 0.50 8.53 22.40
CA ASN A 14 1.27 7.31 22.33
C ASN A 14 0.43 6.12 22.82
N THR A 15 -0.32 5.50 21.92
CA THR A 15 -1.21 4.38 22.25
C THR A 15 -0.47 3.14 22.77
N PRO A 16 0.77 2.79 22.32
CA PRO A 16 1.52 1.70 22.95
C PRO A 16 1.76 1.89 24.46
N LYS A 17 2.05 3.11 24.92
CA LYS A 17 2.21 3.39 26.37
C LYS A 17 0.91 3.14 27.15
N ILE A 18 -0.23 3.55 26.59
CA ILE A 18 -1.56 3.33 27.21
C ILE A 18 -1.91 1.83 27.25
N LEU A 19 -1.57 1.09 26.20
CA LEU A 19 -1.79 -0.35 26.15
C LEU A 19 -0.90 -1.11 27.14
N ALA A 20 0.31 -0.61 27.39
CA ALA A 20 1.24 -1.17 28.35
C ALA A 20 0.83 -0.89 29.80
N ASP A 21 0.28 0.29 30.08
CA ASP A 21 -0.25 0.69 31.38
C ASP A 21 -1.52 1.53 31.21
N PRO A 22 -2.72 0.93 31.40
CA PRO A 22 -3.98 1.67 31.26
C PRO A 22 -4.23 2.76 32.31
N GLU A 23 -3.48 2.77 33.43
CA GLU A 23 -3.61 3.78 34.49
C GLU A 23 -2.55 4.90 34.39
N VAL A 24 -1.71 4.87 33.35
CA VAL A 24 -0.69 5.89 33.09
C VAL A 24 -1.30 7.29 33.01
N ASP A 25 -0.60 8.28 33.57
CA ASP A 25 -1.01 9.67 33.49
C ASP A 25 -1.04 10.13 32.02
N MET A 26 -2.11 10.83 31.64
CA MET A 26 -2.30 11.35 30.30
C MET A 26 -1.14 12.25 29.84
N VAL A 27 -0.49 12.97 30.76
CA VAL A 27 0.67 13.82 30.48
C VAL A 27 1.88 12.99 30.01
N GLU A 28 2.04 11.75 30.50
CA GLU A 28 3.19 10.90 30.19
C GLU A 28 3.06 10.15 28.85
N VAL A 29 1.84 10.07 28.31
CA VAL A 29 1.52 9.43 27.03
C VAL A 29 1.36 10.40 25.88
N ILE A 30 1.45 11.71 26.13
CA ILE A 30 1.43 12.73 25.08
C ILE A 30 2.87 13.06 24.66
N ASP A 31 3.20 12.77 23.40
CA ASP A 31 4.44 13.20 22.79
C ASP A 31 4.24 14.53 22.05
N PHE A 32 5.26 15.40 22.02
CA PHE A 32 5.19 16.67 21.30
C PHE A 32 5.25 16.45 19.79
N PRO A 33 4.36 17.09 19.00
CA PRO A 33 4.39 16.98 17.55
C PRO A 33 5.65 17.62 16.98
N SER A 34 6.30 16.92 16.06
CA SER A 34 7.29 17.53 15.17
C SER A 34 6.59 18.10 13.94
N PHE A 35 7.01 19.28 13.49
CA PHE A 35 6.47 19.94 12.30
C PHE A 35 7.53 20.02 11.21
N VAL A 36 7.10 19.82 9.97
CA VAL A 36 7.94 19.91 8.77
C VAL A 36 7.19 20.65 7.66
N PRO A 37 7.88 21.42 6.80
CA PRO A 37 7.25 22.08 5.66
C PRO A 37 6.91 21.06 4.55
N GLU A 38 5.83 21.29 3.82
CA GLU A 38 5.40 20.46 2.68
C GLU A 38 6.49 20.35 1.59
N GLU A 39 7.29 21.39 1.41
CA GLU A 39 8.34 21.45 0.40
C GLU A 39 9.65 20.76 0.83
N MET A 40 9.70 20.20 2.04
CA MET A 40 10.91 19.55 2.56
C MET A 40 11.31 18.36 1.68
N ASN A 41 12.60 18.25 1.35
CA ASN A 41 13.08 17.12 0.58
C ASN A 41 12.96 15.81 1.38
N LEU A 42 12.50 14.74 0.72
CA LEU A 42 12.27 13.43 1.33
C LEU A 42 13.52 12.87 2.06
N LEU A 43 14.72 13.05 1.51
CA LEU A 43 15.96 12.58 2.15
C LEU A 43 16.32 13.42 3.38
N GLU A 44 15.99 14.70 3.38
CA GLU A 44 16.17 15.57 4.54
C GLU A 44 15.16 15.22 5.63
N LEU A 45 13.92 14.94 5.23
CA LEU A 45 12.88 14.45 6.12
C LEU A 45 13.30 13.12 6.77
N LEU A 46 13.82 12.14 6.01
CA LEU A 46 14.35 10.89 6.54
C LEU A 46 15.46 11.12 7.57
N LYS A 47 16.42 12.01 7.27
CA LYS A 47 17.49 12.37 8.22
C LYS A 47 16.93 13.01 9.50
N SER A 48 15.87 13.82 9.37
CA SER A 48 15.21 14.42 10.52
C SER A 48 14.57 13.36 11.44
N PHE A 49 14.03 12.29 10.85
CA PHE A 49 13.50 11.14 11.58
C PHE A 49 14.59 10.30 12.24
N GLN A 50 15.75 10.09 11.58
CA GLN A 50 16.87 9.35 12.17
C GLN A 50 17.48 10.03 13.41
N ASN A 51 17.43 11.37 13.45
CA ASN A 51 17.98 12.15 14.56
C ASN A 51 16.99 12.33 15.72
N LYS A 52 15.73 11.92 15.56
CA LYS A 52 14.66 12.08 16.54
C LYS A 52 14.14 10.72 16.98
N THR A 53 13.60 10.62 18.19
CA THR A 53 12.96 9.40 18.70
C THR A 53 11.53 9.19 18.21
N HIS A 54 11.02 10.08 17.35
CA HIS A 54 9.62 10.05 16.88
C HIS A 54 9.58 9.63 15.42
N SER A 55 8.64 8.75 15.07
CA SER A 55 8.43 8.23 13.70
C SER A 55 7.28 8.92 12.95
N MET A 56 6.71 10.01 13.49
CA MET A 56 5.64 10.80 12.85
C MET A 56 5.95 12.31 12.92
N ALA A 57 5.57 13.03 11.86
CA ALA A 57 5.59 14.50 11.82
C ALA A 57 4.31 15.05 11.18
N ILE A 58 3.93 16.26 11.59
CA ILE A 58 2.84 17.04 11.02
C ILE A 58 3.41 17.89 9.88
N VAL A 59 2.76 17.84 8.73
CA VAL A 59 3.15 18.59 7.53
C VAL A 59 2.39 19.89 7.51
N LEU A 60 3.12 21.01 7.38
CA LEU A 60 2.56 22.35 7.29
C LEU A 60 2.69 22.90 5.87
N ASP A 61 1.66 23.60 5.42
CA ASP A 61 1.72 24.39 4.20
C ASP A 61 2.43 25.74 4.43
N GLU A 62 2.56 26.52 3.35
CA GLU A 62 3.15 27.86 3.33
C GLU A 62 2.43 28.90 4.21
N PHE A 63 1.19 28.64 4.60
CA PHE A 63 0.37 29.49 5.47
C PHE A 63 0.40 29.03 6.93
N GLY A 64 1.09 27.93 7.24
CA GLY A 64 1.14 27.33 8.57
C GLY A 64 -0.10 26.51 8.92
N THR A 65 -0.93 26.19 7.93
CA THR A 65 -2.09 25.28 8.05
C THR A 65 -1.59 23.84 8.04
N THR A 66 -2.34 22.92 8.66
CA THR A 66 -1.98 21.50 8.59
C THR A 66 -2.34 20.94 7.21
N ALA A 67 -1.33 20.67 6.39
CA ALA A 67 -1.50 19.97 5.11
C ALA A 67 -1.74 18.47 5.31
N GLY A 68 -1.13 17.88 6.36
CA GLY A 68 -1.28 16.46 6.67
C GLY A 68 -0.30 15.95 7.72
N LEU A 69 -0.01 14.65 7.66
CA LEU A 69 1.01 13.99 8.48
C LEU A 69 1.81 13.03 7.61
N VAL A 70 3.03 12.74 8.04
CA VAL A 70 3.94 11.80 7.39
C VAL A 70 4.65 10.95 8.45
N THR A 71 4.84 9.67 8.16
CA THR A 71 5.59 8.77 9.04
C THR A 71 6.88 8.27 8.40
N LEU A 72 7.80 7.77 9.25
CA LEU A 72 9.04 7.15 8.78
C LEU A 72 8.74 5.98 7.83
N GLU A 73 7.69 5.22 8.10
CA GLU A 73 7.25 4.10 7.25
C GLU A 73 6.83 4.56 5.86
N ASP A 74 6.12 5.70 5.74
CA ASP A 74 5.75 6.27 4.44
C ASP A 74 6.99 6.62 3.62
N ILE A 75 7.99 7.21 4.28
CA ILE A 75 9.27 7.58 3.65
C ILE A 75 10.05 6.35 3.21
N LEU A 76 10.12 5.32 4.05
CA LEU A 76 10.79 4.07 3.72
C LEU A 76 10.08 3.34 2.57
N ALA A 77 8.75 3.38 2.52
CA ALA A 77 7.98 2.77 1.44
C ALA A 77 8.26 3.43 0.08
N ASP A 78 8.38 4.76 0.06
CA ASP A 78 8.69 5.51 -1.17
C ASP A 78 10.14 5.28 -1.64
N ILE A 79 11.10 5.23 -0.71
CA ILE A 79 12.53 5.02 -1.03
C ILE A 79 12.83 3.58 -1.46
N VAL A 80 12.30 2.58 -0.74
CA VAL A 80 12.60 1.16 -1.00
C VAL A 80 11.75 0.61 -2.13
N GLY A 81 10.54 1.13 -2.33
CA GLY A 81 9.53 0.56 -3.21
C GLY A 81 9.01 -0.77 -2.64
N GLY A 82 7.74 -0.81 -2.22
CA GLY A 82 7.07 -2.07 -1.89
C GLY A 82 7.20 -2.57 -0.44
N LEU A 83 7.52 -1.71 0.53
CA LEU A 83 7.33 -2.03 1.95
C LEU A 83 5.84 -1.94 2.31
N ARG A 84 5.10 -3.00 1.96
CA ARG A 84 3.72 -3.23 2.40
C ARG A 84 3.72 -3.49 3.90
N ARG A 85 2.88 -2.76 4.64
CA ARG A 85 2.83 -2.76 6.10
C ARG A 85 2.27 -4.08 6.64
N GLU A 86 2.86 -4.60 7.72
CA GLU A 86 2.24 -5.66 8.51
C GLU A 86 0.97 -5.12 9.18
N GLY A 87 -0.19 -5.64 8.78
CA GLY A 87 -1.52 -5.14 9.19
C GLY A 87 -2.50 -4.88 8.04
N ASP A 88 -2.06 -5.03 6.78
CA ASP A 88 -2.96 -5.09 5.63
C ASP A 88 -3.69 -6.44 5.66
N GLU A 89 -4.86 -6.50 6.31
CA GLU A 89 -5.65 -7.73 6.49
C GLU A 89 -6.23 -8.23 5.15
N SER A 90 -5.40 -8.86 4.32
CA SER A 90 -5.70 -10.16 3.69
C SER A 90 -4.56 -10.60 2.78
N GLN A 91 -4.15 -11.84 3.03
CA GLN A 91 -3.07 -12.58 2.42
C GLN A 91 -3.00 -12.52 0.88
N PHE A 92 -1.75 -12.42 0.42
CA PHE A 92 -1.13 -12.65 -0.89
C PHE A 92 -1.00 -11.47 -1.85
N VAL A 93 0.22 -11.23 -2.29
CA VAL A 93 0.57 -10.26 -3.33
C VAL A 93 0.77 -11.03 -4.63
N LEU A 94 1.75 -11.91 -4.69
CA LEU A 94 2.02 -12.75 -5.85
C LEU A 94 2.75 -14.00 -5.35
N GLU A 95 2.16 -15.18 -5.54
CA GLU A 95 2.70 -16.47 -5.09
C GLU A 95 2.88 -17.38 -6.30
N GLU A 96 4.10 -17.86 -6.53
CA GLU A 96 4.36 -18.94 -7.48
C GLU A 96 4.03 -20.29 -6.82
N GLN A 97 3.13 -21.06 -7.42
CA GLN A 97 2.70 -22.38 -6.94
C GLN A 97 3.49 -23.53 -7.57
N GLY A 98 4.49 -23.20 -8.41
CA GLY A 98 5.25 -24.14 -9.23
C GLY A 98 4.51 -24.56 -10.51
N GLU A 99 5.26 -25.19 -11.42
CA GLU A 99 4.73 -25.73 -12.69
C GLU A 99 4.05 -24.68 -13.58
N GLY A 100 4.53 -23.43 -13.53
CA GLY A 100 3.94 -22.33 -14.29
C GLY A 100 2.53 -21.97 -13.84
N ARG A 101 2.31 -21.97 -12.52
CA ARG A 101 1.06 -21.56 -11.86
C ARG A 101 1.35 -20.48 -10.82
N TRP A 102 0.45 -19.52 -10.72
CA TRP A 102 0.54 -18.41 -9.77
C TRP A 102 -0.82 -18.11 -9.13
N ARG A 103 -0.79 -17.68 -7.87
CA ARG A 103 -1.93 -17.08 -7.18
C ARG A 103 -1.59 -15.62 -6.87
N MET A 104 -2.49 -14.71 -7.19
CA MET A 104 -2.24 -13.27 -7.06
C MET A 104 -3.49 -12.49 -6.71
N THR A 105 -3.31 -11.34 -6.07
CA THR A 105 -4.39 -10.37 -5.91
C THR A 105 -4.62 -9.58 -7.19
N GLY A 106 -5.84 -9.08 -7.35
CA GLY A 106 -6.19 -8.23 -8.49
C GLY A 106 -5.41 -6.90 -8.53
N ASN A 107 -4.87 -6.43 -7.41
CA ASN A 107 -4.08 -5.18 -7.34
C ASN A 107 -2.58 -5.37 -7.63
N VAL A 108 -2.12 -6.57 -7.99
CA VAL A 108 -0.73 -6.76 -8.45
C VAL A 108 -0.48 -5.95 -9.71
N TRP A 109 0.64 -5.25 -9.73
CA TRP A 109 1.07 -4.49 -10.89
C TRP A 109 1.55 -5.43 -12.00
N LEU A 110 1.20 -5.13 -13.25
CA LEU A 110 1.68 -5.91 -14.40
C LEU A 110 3.21 -5.89 -14.49
N GLU A 111 3.84 -4.80 -14.05
CA GLU A 111 5.30 -4.69 -14.01
C GLU A 111 5.93 -5.67 -13.02
N ASP A 112 5.30 -5.87 -11.86
CA ASP A 112 5.78 -6.81 -10.85
C ASP A 112 5.62 -8.25 -11.35
N PHE A 113 4.45 -8.58 -11.91
CA PHE A 113 4.22 -9.93 -12.44
C PHE A 113 5.13 -10.25 -13.64
N ARG A 114 5.52 -9.26 -14.45
CA ARG A 114 6.52 -9.43 -15.52
C ARG A 114 7.89 -9.86 -15.01
N ARG A 115 8.24 -9.61 -13.75
CA ARG A 115 9.50 -10.10 -13.17
C ARG A 115 9.50 -11.62 -13.05
N GLU A 116 8.34 -12.21 -12.73
CA GLU A 116 8.13 -13.66 -12.64
C GLU A 116 7.84 -14.30 -14.01
N TYR A 117 7.10 -13.60 -14.88
CA TYR A 117 6.78 -14.04 -16.22
C TYR A 117 7.14 -12.97 -17.27
N PRO A 118 8.41 -12.90 -17.71
CA PRO A 118 8.88 -11.87 -18.65
C PRO A 118 8.20 -11.86 -20.02
N ALA A 119 7.50 -12.94 -20.38
CA ALA A 119 6.73 -13.03 -21.62
C ALA A 119 5.35 -12.34 -21.55
N LEU A 120 4.95 -11.81 -20.39
CA LEU A 120 3.72 -11.01 -20.28
C LEU A 120 3.84 -9.73 -21.12
N GLU A 121 2.95 -9.58 -22.10
CA GLU A 121 2.91 -8.43 -22.99
C GLU A 121 2.46 -7.17 -22.24
N ARG A 122 2.80 -5.99 -22.80
CA ARG A 122 2.33 -4.71 -22.24
C ARG A 122 0.85 -4.51 -22.57
N ALA A 123 0.10 -3.96 -21.62
CA ALA A 123 -1.27 -3.51 -21.79
C ALA A 123 -1.35 -1.99 -21.58
N PRO A 124 -1.35 -1.17 -22.64
CA PRO A 124 -1.39 0.29 -22.50
C PRO A 124 -2.65 0.76 -21.75
N GLY A 125 -2.47 1.67 -20.79
CA GLY A 125 -3.57 2.21 -19.98
C GLY A 125 -4.08 1.25 -18.89
N VAL A 126 -3.34 0.17 -18.62
CA VAL A 126 -3.69 -0.83 -17.61
C VAL A 126 -2.47 -1.13 -16.75
N ASP A 127 -2.60 -0.93 -15.45
CA ASP A 127 -1.47 -1.08 -14.51
C ASP A 127 -1.51 -2.37 -13.71
N THR A 128 -2.69 -2.98 -13.52
CA THR A 128 -2.89 -4.11 -12.60
C THR A 128 -3.46 -5.37 -13.26
N ILE A 129 -3.28 -6.54 -12.62
CA ILE A 129 -3.86 -7.82 -13.06
C ILE A 129 -5.39 -7.76 -13.14
N GLY A 130 -6.04 -7.20 -12.12
CA GLY A 130 -7.48 -6.99 -12.12
C GLY A 130 -7.90 -6.08 -13.26
N GLY A 131 -7.17 -4.98 -13.47
CA GLY A 131 -7.39 -4.07 -14.60
C GLY A 131 -7.22 -4.73 -15.97
N LEU A 132 -6.27 -5.66 -16.10
CA LEU A 132 -6.08 -6.43 -17.34
C LEU A 132 -7.29 -7.32 -17.62
N ILE A 133 -7.81 -8.00 -16.60
CA ILE A 133 -8.97 -8.89 -16.76
C ILE A 133 -10.22 -8.08 -17.08
N THR A 134 -10.47 -6.99 -16.35
CA THR A 134 -11.67 -6.16 -16.57
C THR A 134 -11.61 -5.43 -17.90
N SER A 135 -10.44 -4.92 -18.33
CA SER A 135 -10.30 -4.25 -19.64
C SER A 135 -10.52 -5.21 -20.81
N ARG A 136 -10.17 -6.50 -20.65
CA ARG A 136 -10.41 -7.52 -21.67
C ARG A 136 -11.87 -7.93 -21.81
N LEU A 137 -12.65 -7.81 -20.74
CA LEU A 137 -14.05 -8.23 -20.68
C LEU A 137 -15.04 -7.06 -20.75
N ASP A 138 -14.54 -5.83 -20.68
CA ASP A 138 -15.32 -4.58 -20.57
C ASP A 138 -16.35 -4.60 -19.42
N ALA A 139 -16.04 -5.35 -18.35
CA ALA A 139 -16.91 -5.54 -17.18
C ALA A 139 -16.12 -6.12 -15.98
N ILE A 140 -16.73 -6.06 -14.79
CA ILE A 140 -16.27 -6.86 -13.65
C ILE A 140 -16.72 -8.32 -13.86
N PRO A 141 -15.79 -9.28 -13.94
CA PRO A 141 -16.14 -10.68 -14.21
C PRO A 141 -16.78 -11.36 -12.99
N ALA A 142 -17.60 -12.38 -13.28
CA ALA A 142 -18.01 -13.34 -12.27
C ALA A 142 -16.83 -14.22 -11.82
N VAL A 143 -16.91 -14.77 -10.61
CA VAL A 143 -16.01 -15.84 -10.16
C VAL A 143 -16.03 -17.00 -11.16
N ASP A 144 -14.87 -17.63 -11.35
CA ASP A 144 -14.58 -18.70 -12.31
C ASP A 144 -14.49 -18.28 -13.78
N THR A 145 -14.62 -16.99 -14.10
CA THR A 145 -14.34 -16.48 -15.44
C THR A 145 -12.86 -16.64 -15.77
N GLU A 146 -12.56 -17.12 -16.99
CA GLU A 146 -11.19 -17.27 -17.50
C GLU A 146 -10.92 -16.27 -18.63
N VAL A 147 -9.73 -15.65 -18.62
CA VAL A 147 -9.23 -14.75 -19.66
C VAL A 147 -7.84 -15.20 -20.09
N GLU A 148 -7.60 -15.21 -21.41
CA GLU A 148 -6.30 -15.52 -21.96
C GLU A 148 -5.52 -14.25 -22.33
N PHE A 149 -4.25 -14.20 -21.91
CA PHE A 149 -3.33 -13.15 -22.30
C PHE A 149 -1.88 -13.63 -22.23
N SER A 150 -1.10 -13.36 -23.28
CA SER A 150 0.34 -13.68 -23.34
C SER A 150 0.69 -15.14 -23.01
N GLY A 151 -0.12 -16.09 -23.48
CA GLY A 151 0.11 -17.51 -23.22
C GLY A 151 -0.22 -17.96 -21.78
N LEU A 152 -0.89 -17.13 -20.99
CA LEU A 152 -1.43 -17.45 -19.68
C LEU A 152 -2.95 -17.51 -19.71
N ILE A 153 -3.53 -18.37 -18.88
CA ILE A 153 -4.95 -18.40 -18.54
C ILE A 153 -5.11 -17.84 -17.13
N PHE A 154 -5.79 -16.71 -17.00
CA PHE A 154 -6.15 -16.07 -15.74
C PHE A 154 -7.57 -16.45 -15.37
N ARG A 155 -7.77 -17.15 -14.25
CA ARG A 155 -9.06 -17.50 -13.68
C ARG A 155 -9.35 -16.64 -12.46
N VAL A 156 -10.48 -15.96 -12.45
CA VAL A 156 -10.94 -15.19 -11.28
C VAL A 156 -11.43 -16.14 -10.20
N THR A 157 -10.85 -16.11 -9.02
CA THR A 157 -11.30 -16.93 -7.87
C THR A 157 -12.07 -16.12 -6.84
N ARG A 158 -11.89 -14.80 -6.83
CA ARG A 158 -12.67 -13.88 -5.98
C ARG A 158 -12.83 -12.53 -6.65
N ALA A 159 -14.04 -11.98 -6.60
CA ALA A 159 -14.37 -10.62 -7.06
C ALA A 159 -15.48 -10.03 -6.17
N ASP A 160 -15.54 -8.71 -6.10
CA ASP A 160 -16.69 -7.96 -5.55
C ASP A 160 -17.37 -7.16 -6.69
N ASP A 161 -18.39 -6.37 -6.37
CA ASP A 161 -19.15 -5.58 -7.37
C ASP A 161 -18.32 -4.50 -8.09
N ARG A 162 -17.10 -4.24 -7.63
CA ARG A 162 -16.25 -3.12 -8.08
C ARG A 162 -14.95 -3.60 -8.72
N ARG A 163 -14.44 -4.78 -8.37
CA ARG A 163 -13.11 -5.25 -8.79
C ARG A 163 -12.90 -6.75 -8.63
N VAL A 164 -11.90 -7.23 -9.36
CA VAL A 164 -11.29 -8.54 -9.14
C VAL A 164 -10.42 -8.49 -7.88
N LEU A 165 -10.63 -9.44 -6.97
CA LEU A 165 -9.90 -9.52 -5.70
C LEU A 165 -8.78 -10.57 -5.76
N GLU A 166 -9.03 -11.73 -6.38
CA GLU A 166 -8.08 -12.84 -6.46
C GLU A 166 -8.14 -13.54 -7.82
N VAL A 167 -6.96 -13.93 -8.31
CA VAL A 167 -6.74 -14.57 -9.61
C VAL A 167 -5.76 -15.73 -9.48
N LEU A 168 -6.06 -16.83 -10.17
CA LEU A 168 -5.11 -17.90 -10.48
C LEU A 168 -4.64 -17.76 -11.93
N ALA A 169 -3.34 -17.72 -12.16
CA ALA A 169 -2.76 -17.75 -13.49
C ALA A 169 -2.09 -19.10 -13.74
N LYS A 170 -2.19 -19.64 -14.95
CA LYS A 170 -1.46 -20.84 -15.39
C LYS A 170 -0.97 -20.70 -16.83
N THR A 171 0.18 -21.28 -17.14
CA THR A 171 0.66 -21.34 -18.53
C THR A 171 -0.26 -22.18 -19.41
N LYS A 172 -0.56 -21.68 -20.60
CA LYS A 172 -1.32 -22.39 -21.65
C LYS A 172 -0.38 -23.40 -22.32
N GLY A 173 -0.02 -24.47 -21.59
CA GLY A 173 0.88 -25.50 -22.11
C GLY A 173 1.63 -26.39 -21.12
N GLY A 174 1.33 -26.36 -19.81
CA GLY A 174 1.95 -27.26 -18.83
C GLY A 174 1.29 -28.64 -18.80
N LYS A 175 2.08 -29.69 -19.05
CA LYS A 175 1.77 -31.11 -18.90
C LYS A 175 2.42 -31.62 -17.63
#